data_AF-A0A973QHG9-F1
#
_entry.id   AF-A0A973QHG9-F1
#
_cell.length_a   1.000
_cell.length_b   1.000
_cell.length_c   1.000
_cell.angle_alpha   90.00
_cell.angle_beta   90.00
_cell.angle_gamma   90.00
#
_symmetry.space_group_name_H-M   'P 1'
#
loop_
_entity.id
_entity.type
_entity.pdbx_description
1 polymer ?
#
loop_
_entity_poly.entity_id
_entity_poly.type
_entity_poly.pdbx_seq_one_letter_code
_entity_poly.pdbx_strand_id
1 'polypeptide(L)'
;MTAISLGPSPARRDSLAKRIRLLVAATLTYNVVEAIGALTAGTLASSTALIGFGLDSVVEVSSAAAVAWQFSAREHAVREAREKTTLRIIAVSFFALAVYVTVDAVRALTGTDEADRSIPGIVIAALSLAVMPFLSAAQRRAGRELGSASAVADSKQTLLCTYLSAVLLVSLALNATLGWSWADPIAALVIAAIAVKEGRDAWRGKGCCAPATTTAAGPGVTTAEADACGCRPGCDCCP
;
A
#
# COMPACT_ATOMS: atom_id res chain seq x y z
N MET A 1 17.81 -40.64 -11.16
CA MET A 1 17.02 -39.46 -11.57
C MET A 1 17.28 -38.35 -10.57
N THR A 2 18.08 -37.37 -10.96
CA THR A 2 18.43 -36.20 -10.15
C THR A 2 17.23 -35.26 -10.14
N ALA A 3 16.65 -35.02 -8.97
CA ALA A 3 15.57 -34.05 -8.83
C ALA A 3 16.11 -32.64 -9.16
N ILE A 4 15.67 -32.09 -10.29
CA ILE A 4 15.94 -30.70 -10.67
C ILE A 4 15.15 -29.84 -9.69
N SER A 5 15.84 -29.23 -8.72
CA SER A 5 15.24 -28.27 -7.81
C SER A 5 14.98 -26.98 -8.58
N LEU A 6 13.72 -26.75 -9.00
CA LEU A 6 13.27 -25.59 -9.77
C LEU A 6 13.24 -24.27 -8.96
N GLY A 7 13.96 -24.20 -7.84
CA GLY A 7 13.95 -23.05 -6.94
C GLY A 7 15.34 -22.48 -6.63
N PRO A 8 15.43 -21.22 -6.18
CA PRO A 8 16.71 -20.60 -5.82
C PRO A 8 17.44 -21.39 -4.73
N SER A 9 18.77 -21.45 -4.82
CA SER A 9 19.64 -22.13 -3.85
C SER A 9 19.46 -21.56 -2.43
N PRO A 10 19.73 -22.33 -1.36
CA PRO A 10 19.56 -21.88 0.03
C PRO A 10 20.25 -20.54 0.33
N ALA A 11 21.50 -20.36 -0.10
CA ALA A 11 22.23 -19.10 0.04
C ALA A 11 21.60 -17.92 -0.73
N ARG A 12 20.96 -18.20 -1.89
CA ARG A 12 20.21 -17.20 -2.64
C ARG A 12 18.89 -16.82 -1.95
N ARG A 13 18.22 -17.77 -1.29
CA ARG A 13 17.01 -17.51 -0.49
C ARG A 13 17.32 -16.61 0.70
N ASP A 14 18.41 -16.87 1.43
CA ASP A 14 18.79 -16.06 2.60
C ASP A 14 19.16 -14.62 2.22
N SER A 15 19.91 -14.44 1.13
CA SER A 15 20.27 -13.11 0.61
C SER A 15 19.04 -12.35 0.11
N LEU A 16 18.11 -13.01 -0.60
CA LEU A 16 16.83 -12.42 -1.00
C LEU A 16 15.97 -12.03 0.20
N ALA A 17 15.88 -12.88 1.23
CA ALA A 17 15.13 -12.60 2.45
C ALA A 17 15.71 -11.41 3.23
N LYS A 18 17.04 -11.27 3.26
CA LYS A 18 17.70 -10.09 3.86
C LYS A 18 17.42 -8.83 3.03
N ARG A 19 17.46 -8.94 1.70
CA ARG A 19 17.19 -7.82 0.79
C ARG A 19 15.74 -7.34 0.87
N ILE A 20 14.77 -8.25 0.91
CA ILE A 20 13.35 -7.90 1.08
C ILE A 20 13.14 -7.19 2.42
N ARG A 21 13.70 -7.71 3.52
CA ARG A 21 13.60 -7.06 4.83
C ARG A 21 14.17 -5.63 4.82
N LEU A 22 15.31 -5.43 4.15
CA LEU A 22 15.91 -4.10 4.02
C LEU A 22 15.07 -3.17 3.15
N LEU A 23 14.50 -3.66 2.04
CA LEU A 23 13.62 -2.89 1.18
C LEU A 23 12.32 -2.49 1.88
N VAL A 24 11.69 -3.41 2.61
CA VAL A 24 10.49 -3.12 3.40
C VAL A 24 10.81 -2.08 4.48
N ALA A 25 11.90 -2.25 5.22
CA ALA A 25 12.31 -1.28 6.24
C ALA A 25 12.58 0.11 5.65
N ALA A 26 13.28 0.17 4.50
CA ALA A 26 13.55 1.43 3.81
C ALA A 26 12.27 2.13 3.35
N THR A 27 11.32 1.38 2.80
CA THR A 27 10.01 1.90 2.35
C THR A 27 9.21 2.43 3.54
N LEU A 28 9.16 1.67 4.64
CA LEU A 28 8.47 2.09 5.85
C LEU A 28 9.07 3.37 6.45
N THR A 29 10.39 3.46 6.52
CA THR A 29 11.08 4.69 6.98
C THR A 29 10.81 5.87 6.05
N TYR A 30 10.84 5.65 4.74
CA TYR A 30 10.53 6.68 3.76
C TYR A 30 9.11 7.23 3.94
N ASN A 31 8.11 6.36 4.06
CA ASN A 31 6.71 6.76 4.24
C ASN A 31 6.47 7.51 5.55
N VAL A 32 7.19 7.18 6.62
CA VAL A 32 7.12 7.94 7.89
C VAL A 32 7.65 9.37 7.69
N VAL A 33 8.81 9.51 7.03
CA VAL A 33 9.41 10.84 6.76
C VAL A 33 8.50 11.65 5.84
N GLU A 34 7.94 11.01 4.81
CA GLU A 34 6.97 11.59 3.90
C GLU A 34 5.72 12.06 4.63
N ALA A 35 5.12 11.22 5.47
CA ALA A 35 3.94 11.56 6.26
C ALA A 35 4.17 12.82 7.10
N ILE A 36 5.29 12.87 7.84
CA ILE A 36 5.64 14.02 8.68
C ILE A 36 5.80 15.28 7.82
N GLY A 37 6.55 15.18 6.72
CA GLY A 37 6.79 16.29 5.81
C GLY A 37 5.50 16.81 5.16
N ALA A 38 4.69 15.90 4.62
CA ALA A 38 3.45 16.22 3.92
C ALA A 38 2.39 16.80 4.87
N LEU A 39 2.18 16.23 6.06
CA LEU A 39 1.23 16.78 7.03
C LEU A 39 1.67 18.16 7.52
N THR A 40 2.97 18.36 7.76
CA THR A 40 3.50 19.66 8.19
C THR A 40 3.35 20.70 7.06
N ALA A 41 3.78 20.37 5.85
CA ALA A 41 3.70 21.27 4.71
C ALA A 41 2.25 21.53 4.25
N GLY A 42 1.36 20.55 4.40
CA GLY A 42 -0.05 20.63 4.06
C GLY A 42 -0.82 21.51 5.03
N THR A 43 -0.59 21.36 6.34
CA THR A 43 -1.18 22.23 7.36
C THR A 43 -0.70 23.68 7.26
N LEU A 44 0.59 23.90 6.96
CA LEU A 44 1.13 25.25 6.77
C LEU A 44 0.62 25.94 5.49
N ALA A 45 0.23 25.17 4.48
CA ALA A 45 -0.24 25.69 3.20
C ALA A 45 -1.76 25.55 3.01
N SER A 46 -2.49 25.13 4.04
CA SER A 46 -3.92 24.80 3.97
C SER A 46 -4.29 23.91 2.76
N SER A 47 -3.41 22.97 2.42
CA SER A 47 -3.56 22.07 1.27
C SER A 47 -4.17 20.75 1.70
N THR A 48 -5.44 20.54 1.36
CA THR A 48 -6.19 19.32 1.62
C THR A 48 -5.56 18.13 0.90
N ALA A 49 -5.12 18.27 -0.36
CA ALA A 49 -4.51 17.17 -1.10
C ALA A 49 -3.20 16.70 -0.45
N LEU A 50 -2.37 17.63 0.03
CA LEU A 50 -1.10 17.32 0.66
C LEU A 50 -1.29 16.67 2.04
N ILE A 51 -2.30 17.12 2.80
CA ILE A 51 -2.71 16.46 4.05
C ILE A 51 -3.22 15.04 3.75
N GLY A 52 -4.10 14.88 2.75
CA GLY A 52 -4.63 13.59 2.34
C GLY A 52 -3.54 12.61 1.91
N PHE A 53 -2.54 13.09 1.17
CA PHE A 53 -1.36 12.31 0.80
C PHE A 53 -0.55 11.89 2.04
N GLY A 54 -0.26 12.81 2.97
CA GLY A 54 0.45 12.47 4.20
C GLY A 54 -0.29 11.46 5.09
N LEU A 55 -1.62 11.55 5.14
CA LEU A 55 -2.45 10.57 5.87
C LEU A 55 -2.48 9.20 5.17
N ASP A 56 -2.40 9.14 3.84
CA ASP A 56 -2.27 7.88 3.11
C ASP A 56 -0.96 7.15 3.48
N SER A 57 0.16 7.88 3.57
CA SER A 57 1.44 7.32 4.04
C SER A 57 1.34 6.78 5.49
N VAL A 58 0.54 7.42 6.36
CA VAL A 58 0.24 6.90 7.72
C VAL A 58 -0.57 5.59 7.64
N VAL A 59 -1.58 5.54 6.78
CA VAL A 59 -2.35 4.31 6.54
C VAL A 59 -1.43 3.20 6.05
N GLU A 60 -0.49 3.51 5.15
CA GLU A 60 0.49 2.55 4.65
C GLU A 60 1.34 1.94 5.76
N VAL A 61 1.95 2.79 6.61
CA VAL A 61 2.74 2.31 7.75
C VAL A 61 1.90 1.47 8.71
N SER A 62 0.66 1.90 9.01
CA SER A 62 -0.24 1.17 9.91
C SER A 62 -0.66 -0.20 9.34
N SER A 63 -0.91 -0.26 8.04
CA SER A 63 -1.31 -1.49 7.34
C SER A 63 -0.17 -2.51 7.30
N ALA A 64 1.05 -2.06 7.00
CA ALA A 64 2.24 -2.89 7.03
C ALA A 64 2.54 -3.43 8.44
N ALA A 65 2.32 -2.62 9.49
CA ALA A 65 2.43 -3.06 10.87
C ALA A 65 1.37 -4.12 11.22
N ALA A 66 0.12 -3.93 10.79
CA ALA A 66 -0.96 -4.91 11.00
C ALA A 66 -0.69 -6.24 10.28
N VAL A 67 -0.11 -6.19 9.07
CA VAL A 67 0.33 -7.38 8.33
C VAL A 67 1.50 -8.07 9.04
N ALA A 68 2.51 -7.33 9.51
CA ALA A 68 3.61 -7.90 10.28
C ALA A 68 3.12 -8.58 11.57
N TRP A 69 2.14 -7.98 12.25
CA TRP A 69 1.50 -8.56 13.43
C TRP A 69 0.74 -9.86 13.13
N GLN A 70 0.00 -9.93 12.01
CA GLN A 70 -0.65 -11.15 11.54
C GLN A 70 0.34 -12.30 11.37
N PHE A 71 1.47 -12.06 10.70
CA PHE A 71 2.48 -13.09 10.42
C PHE A 71 3.36 -13.47 11.62
N SER A 72 3.29 -12.74 12.73
CA SER A 72 3.98 -13.13 13.98
C SER A 72 3.36 -14.35 14.68
N ALA A 73 2.12 -14.72 14.32
CA ALA A 73 1.45 -15.91 14.86
C ALA A 73 2.03 -17.21 14.28
N ARG A 74 2.40 -18.16 15.14
CA ARG A 74 2.92 -19.48 14.73
C ARG A 74 1.81 -20.48 14.42
N GLU A 75 0.67 -20.36 15.07
CA GLU A 75 -0.47 -21.26 14.91
C GLU A 75 -1.38 -20.82 13.75
N HIS A 76 -1.79 -21.78 12.91
CA HIS A 76 -2.60 -21.51 11.73
C HIS A 76 -3.96 -20.88 12.06
N ALA A 77 -4.69 -21.42 13.04
CA ALA A 77 -6.00 -20.89 13.44
C ALA A 77 -5.90 -19.45 13.99
N VAL A 78 -4.84 -19.15 14.75
CA VAL A 78 -4.58 -17.79 15.25
C VAL A 78 -4.21 -16.85 14.12
N ARG A 79 -3.44 -17.31 13.13
CA ARG A 79 -3.06 -16.51 11.95
C ARG A 79 -4.27 -16.12 11.11
N GLU A 80 -5.21 -17.03 10.91
CA GLU A 80 -6.45 -16.78 10.16
C GLU A 80 -7.38 -15.79 10.89
N ALA A 81 -7.52 -15.93 12.21
CA ALA A 81 -8.26 -14.95 13.02
C ALA A 81 -7.61 -13.55 12.96
N ARG A 82 -6.27 -13.49 13.00
CA ARG A 82 -5.53 -12.23 12.85
C ARG A 82 -5.65 -11.65 11.45
N GLU A 83 -5.69 -12.46 10.40
CA GLU A 83 -5.87 -12.01 9.01
C GLU A 83 -7.17 -11.22 8.83
N LYS A 84 -8.29 -11.78 9.30
CA LYS A 84 -9.59 -11.09 9.26
C LYS A 84 -9.58 -9.78 10.05
N THR A 85 -8.85 -9.76 11.16
CA THR A 85 -8.69 -8.56 12.00
C THR A 85 -7.84 -7.51 11.28
N THR A 86 -6.71 -7.91 10.70
CA THR A 86 -5.81 -7.06 9.92
C THR A 86 -6.53 -6.42 8.74
N LEU A 87 -7.28 -7.20 7.95
CA LEU A 87 -8.07 -6.67 6.84
C LEU A 87 -9.11 -5.63 7.30
N ARG A 88 -9.77 -5.86 8.44
CA ARG A 88 -10.71 -4.90 9.01
C ARG A 88 -10.03 -3.62 9.47
N ILE A 89 -8.86 -3.72 10.11
CA ILE A 89 -8.06 -2.56 10.50
C ILE A 89 -7.71 -1.74 9.25
N ILE A 90 -7.16 -2.39 8.22
CA ILE A 90 -6.79 -1.73 6.96
C ILE A 90 -8.00 -1.05 6.31
N ALA A 91 -9.13 -1.76 6.20
CA ALA A 91 -10.34 -1.23 5.61
C ALA A 91 -10.89 -0.01 6.38
N VAL A 92 -10.93 -0.09 7.71
CA VAL A 92 -11.39 1.03 8.55
C VAL A 92 -10.45 2.22 8.44
N SER A 93 -9.13 2.01 8.39
CA SER A 93 -8.15 3.09 8.18
C SER A 93 -8.37 3.82 6.86
N PHE A 94 -8.57 3.09 5.75
CA PHE A 94 -8.86 3.70 4.45
C PHE A 94 -10.22 4.42 4.41
N PHE A 95 -11.26 3.88 5.05
CA PHE A 95 -12.54 4.59 5.15
C PHE A 95 -12.44 5.84 6.02
N ALA A 96 -11.71 5.80 7.13
CA ALA A 96 -11.47 6.96 7.97
C ALA A 96 -10.72 8.07 7.21
N LEU A 97 -9.66 7.68 6.47
CA LEU A 97 -8.94 8.57 5.56
C LEU A 97 -9.90 9.21 4.54
N ALA A 98 -10.69 8.39 3.84
CA ALA A 98 -11.63 8.88 2.83
C ALA A 98 -12.64 9.88 3.40
N VAL A 99 -13.23 9.58 4.56
CA VAL A 99 -14.20 10.48 5.22
C VAL A 99 -13.53 11.80 5.60
N TYR A 100 -12.36 11.74 6.24
CA TYR A 100 -11.64 12.94 6.65
C TYR A 100 -11.29 13.83 5.45
N VAL A 101 -10.65 13.26 4.43
CA VAL A 101 -10.21 14.00 3.24
C VAL A 101 -11.40 14.54 2.45
N THR A 102 -12.51 13.81 2.38
CA THR A 102 -13.73 14.29 1.71
C THR A 102 -14.33 15.49 2.46
N VAL A 103 -14.44 15.42 3.79
CA VAL A 103 -14.96 16.53 4.60
C VAL A 103 -14.07 17.76 4.46
N ASP A 104 -12.75 17.57 4.50
CA ASP A 104 -11.80 18.67 4.36
C ASP A 104 -11.86 19.29 2.95
N ALA A 105 -11.94 18.47 1.90
CA ALA A 105 -12.05 18.95 0.52
C ALA A 105 -13.35 19.72 0.26
N VAL A 106 -14.47 19.26 0.83
CA VAL A 106 -15.76 19.98 0.73
C VAL A 106 -15.68 21.31 1.47
N ARG A 107 -15.02 21.37 2.63
CA ARG A 107 -14.79 22.63 3.36
C ARG A 107 -13.90 23.58 2.57
N ALA A 108 -12.82 23.10 1.97
CA ALA A 108 -11.96 23.91 1.11
C ALA A 108 -12.68 24.45 -0.13
N LEU A 109 -13.61 23.68 -0.72
CA LEU A 109 -14.42 24.14 -1.86
C LEU A 109 -15.54 25.14 -1.50
N THR A 110 -16.04 25.09 -0.27
CA THR A 110 -17.19 25.92 0.18
C THR A 110 -16.78 27.09 1.07
N GLY A 111 -15.57 27.05 1.63
CA GLY A 111 -14.97 28.10 2.43
C GLY A 111 -14.20 29.12 1.61
N THR A 112 -13.56 30.06 2.30
CA THR A 112 -12.71 31.12 1.71
C THR A 112 -11.21 30.84 1.84
N ASP A 113 -10.82 29.71 2.45
CA ASP A 113 -9.42 29.34 2.62
C ASP A 113 -8.90 28.72 1.33
N GLU A 114 -8.09 29.48 0.58
CA GLU A 114 -7.42 28.99 -0.63
C GLU A 114 -6.11 28.29 -0.28
N ALA A 115 -5.82 27.18 -0.95
CA ALA A 115 -4.56 26.47 -0.77
C ALA A 115 -3.39 27.35 -1.24
N ASP A 116 -2.45 27.62 -0.34
CA ASP A 116 -1.26 28.41 -0.64
C ASP A 116 -0.20 27.58 -1.37
N ARG A 117 0.74 28.27 -2.02
CA ARG A 117 1.86 27.60 -2.71
C ARG A 117 2.79 26.91 -1.70
N SER A 118 2.87 25.58 -1.77
CA SER A 118 3.79 24.78 -0.94
C SER A 118 4.98 24.24 -1.73
N ILE A 119 6.12 24.96 -1.72
CA ILE A 119 7.38 24.45 -2.28
C ILE A 119 7.81 23.12 -1.62
N PRO A 120 7.75 22.98 -0.28
CA PRO A 120 8.05 21.69 0.36
C PRO A 120 7.15 20.56 -0.12
N GLY A 121 5.85 20.82 -0.32
CA GLY A 121 4.91 19.84 -0.87
C GLY A 121 5.26 19.38 -2.29
N ILE A 122 5.65 20.31 -3.16
CA ILE A 122 6.11 20.00 -4.53
C ILE A 122 7.36 19.12 -4.49
N VAL A 123 8.33 19.47 -3.65
CA VAL A 123 9.58 18.69 -3.50
C VAL A 123 9.29 17.29 -2.98
N ILE A 124 8.43 17.15 -1.96
CA ILE A 124 8.03 15.85 -1.42
C ILE A 124 7.36 15.03 -2.53
N ALA A 125 6.30 15.54 -3.15
CA ALA A 125 5.57 14.81 -4.19
C ALA A 125 6.47 14.40 -5.38
N ALA A 126 7.41 15.26 -5.78
CA ALA A 126 8.37 14.95 -6.84
C ALA A 126 9.37 13.85 -6.41
N LEU A 127 9.87 13.90 -5.17
CA LEU A 127 10.76 12.86 -4.64
C LEU A 127 10.02 11.52 -4.54
N SER A 128 8.79 11.50 -4.06
CA SER A 128 7.97 10.31 -3.95
C SER A 128 7.72 9.68 -5.33
N LEU A 129 7.35 10.51 -6.31
CA LEU A 129 7.14 10.11 -7.70
C LEU A 129 8.42 9.53 -8.34
N ALA A 130 9.60 9.97 -7.92
CA ALA A 130 10.88 9.46 -8.43
C ALA A 130 11.37 8.18 -7.71
N VAL A 131 11.23 8.12 -6.38
CA VAL A 131 11.82 7.07 -5.53
C VAL A 131 10.91 5.84 -5.43
N MET A 132 9.61 6.03 -5.22
CA MET A 132 8.67 4.94 -4.98
C MET A 132 8.54 3.93 -6.14
N PRO A 133 8.54 4.33 -7.44
CA PRO A 133 8.50 3.36 -8.54
C PRO A 133 9.68 2.39 -8.51
N PHE A 134 10.87 2.90 -8.13
CA PHE A 134 12.06 2.09 -8.03
C PHE A 134 11.98 1.10 -6.88
N LEU A 135 11.52 1.55 -5.70
CA LEU A 135 11.30 0.69 -4.53
C LEU A 135 10.26 -0.39 -4.82
N SER A 136 9.11 0.00 -5.38
CA SER A 136 8.04 -0.92 -5.80
C SER A 136 8.56 -1.97 -6.79
N ALA A 137 9.31 -1.56 -7.82
CA ALA A 137 9.87 -2.49 -8.80
C ALA A 137 10.89 -3.45 -8.16
N ALA A 138 11.75 -2.96 -7.27
CA ALA A 138 12.74 -3.78 -6.58
C ALA A 138 12.10 -4.80 -5.63
N GLN A 139 11.10 -4.37 -4.84
CA GLN A 139 10.34 -5.24 -3.94
C GLN A 139 9.53 -6.28 -4.71
N ARG A 140 8.88 -5.87 -5.80
CA ARG A 140 8.08 -6.79 -6.62
C ARG A 140 8.93 -7.87 -7.29
N ARG A 141 10.12 -7.51 -7.78
CA ARG A 141 11.08 -8.49 -8.35
C ARG A 141 11.58 -9.45 -7.28
N ALA A 142 12.09 -8.93 -6.15
CA ALA A 142 12.60 -9.77 -5.07
C ALA A 142 11.50 -10.65 -4.44
N GLY A 143 10.30 -10.10 -4.27
CA GLY A 143 9.12 -10.81 -3.75
C GLY A 143 8.68 -11.95 -4.66
N ARG A 144 8.68 -11.75 -5.98
CA ARG A 144 8.40 -12.82 -6.96
C ARG A 144 9.48 -13.89 -6.99
N GLU A 145 10.75 -13.49 -6.97
CA GLU A 145 11.88 -14.44 -6.92
C GLU A 145 11.87 -15.31 -5.65
N LEU A 146 11.43 -14.75 -4.51
CA LEU A 146 11.35 -15.48 -3.24
C LEU A 146 10.00 -16.19 -3.03
N GLY A 147 8.98 -15.92 -3.86
CA GLY A 147 7.61 -16.37 -3.62
C GLY A 147 6.94 -15.67 -2.42
N SER A 148 7.40 -14.49 -2.02
CA SER A 148 6.84 -13.72 -0.91
C SER A 148 5.63 -12.90 -1.38
N ALA A 149 4.44 -13.39 -1.07
CA ALA A 149 3.20 -12.67 -1.36
C ALA A 149 3.09 -11.35 -0.59
N SER A 150 3.61 -11.28 0.65
CA SER A 150 3.61 -10.04 1.44
C SER A 150 4.47 -8.95 0.78
N ALA A 151 5.65 -9.28 0.26
CA ALA A 151 6.50 -8.32 -0.44
C ALA A 151 5.87 -7.85 -1.77
N VAL A 152 5.11 -8.71 -2.44
CA VAL A 152 4.36 -8.33 -3.65
C VAL A 152 3.16 -7.44 -3.30
N ALA A 153 2.46 -7.72 -2.20
CA ALA A 153 1.38 -6.86 -1.71
C ALA A 153 1.89 -5.47 -1.33
N ASP A 154 2.96 -5.40 -0.54
CA ASP A 154 3.63 -4.16 -0.15
C ASP A 154 4.05 -3.32 -1.38
N SER A 155 4.64 -3.97 -2.39
CA SER A 155 5.01 -3.29 -3.64
C SER A 155 3.83 -2.65 -4.40
N LYS A 156 2.61 -3.20 -4.26
CA LYS A 156 1.41 -2.61 -4.89
C LYS A 156 0.98 -1.35 -4.14
N GLN A 157 1.14 -1.33 -2.82
CA GLN A 157 0.78 -0.18 -2.00
C GLN A 157 1.69 1.01 -2.28
N THR A 158 3.01 0.78 -2.32
CA THR A 158 3.98 1.80 -2.74
C THR A 158 3.72 2.32 -4.17
N LEU A 159 3.13 1.50 -5.04
CA LEU A 159 2.73 1.90 -6.39
C LEU A 159 1.50 2.82 -6.37
N LEU A 160 0.53 2.58 -5.47
CA LEU A 160 -0.59 3.51 -5.27
C LEU A 160 -0.06 4.88 -4.82
N CYS A 161 0.86 4.91 -3.87
CA CYS A 161 1.47 6.15 -3.41
C CYS A 161 2.16 6.91 -4.55
N THR A 162 2.83 6.21 -5.48
CA THR A 162 3.35 6.82 -6.72
C THR A 162 2.26 7.55 -7.52
N TYR A 163 1.10 6.90 -7.71
CA TYR A 163 -0.02 7.54 -8.43
C TYR A 163 -0.58 8.73 -7.66
N LEU A 164 -0.72 8.62 -6.34
CA LEU A 164 -1.19 9.72 -5.50
C LEU A 164 -0.21 10.89 -5.52
N SER A 165 1.10 10.63 -5.48
CA SER A 165 2.14 11.66 -5.65
C SER A 165 2.05 12.35 -7.01
N ALA A 166 1.75 11.62 -8.08
CA ALA A 166 1.54 12.21 -9.40
C ALA A 166 0.33 13.15 -9.41
N VAL A 167 -0.81 12.71 -8.87
CA VAL A 167 -2.04 13.51 -8.76
C VAL A 167 -1.80 14.76 -7.90
N LEU A 168 -1.14 14.59 -6.76
CA LEU A 168 -0.74 15.68 -5.87
C LEU A 168 0.20 16.66 -6.56
N LEU A 169 1.24 16.18 -7.25
CA LEU A 169 2.22 17.04 -7.92
C LEU A 169 1.57 17.87 -9.03
N VAL A 170 0.68 17.26 -9.83
CA VAL A 170 -0.09 17.98 -10.85
C VAL A 170 -0.94 19.06 -10.20
N SER A 171 -1.64 18.75 -9.12
CA SER A 171 -2.44 19.71 -8.37
C SER A 171 -1.60 20.90 -7.85
N LEU A 172 -0.52 20.62 -7.13
CA LEU A 172 0.36 21.64 -6.57
C LEU A 172 1.02 22.48 -7.67
N ALA A 173 1.38 21.87 -8.80
CA ALA A 173 1.92 22.59 -9.95
C ALA A 173 0.87 23.53 -10.56
N LEU A 174 -0.36 23.07 -10.78
CA LEU A 174 -1.46 23.89 -11.29
C LEU A 174 -1.76 25.07 -10.36
N ASN A 175 -1.81 24.83 -9.04
CA ASN A 175 -1.99 25.88 -8.06
C ASN A 175 -0.82 26.89 -8.11
N ALA A 176 0.42 26.40 -8.14
CA ALA A 176 1.60 27.25 -8.15
C ALA A 176 1.73 28.08 -9.43
N THR A 177 1.42 27.55 -10.62
CA THR A 177 1.65 28.24 -11.90
C THR A 177 0.44 29.02 -12.40
N LEU A 178 -0.77 28.53 -12.15
CA LEU A 178 -2.01 29.09 -12.69
C LEU A 178 -2.89 29.75 -11.61
N GLY A 179 -2.55 29.61 -10.32
CA GLY A 179 -3.37 30.09 -9.22
C GLY A 179 -4.69 29.33 -9.06
N TRP A 180 -4.77 28.08 -9.56
CA TRP A 180 -5.98 27.27 -9.49
C TRP A 180 -6.08 26.56 -8.13
N SER A 181 -6.48 27.32 -7.11
CA SER A 181 -6.68 26.84 -5.74
C SER A 181 -7.65 25.65 -5.65
N TRP A 182 -8.67 25.60 -6.52
CA TRP A 182 -9.64 24.49 -6.60
C TRP A 182 -9.05 23.17 -7.12
N ALA A 183 -7.85 23.17 -7.70
CA ALA A 183 -7.18 21.93 -8.12
C ALA A 183 -6.83 21.04 -6.91
N ASP A 184 -6.52 21.67 -5.76
CA ASP A 184 -6.18 21.00 -4.52
C ASP A 184 -7.33 20.14 -3.96
N PRO A 185 -8.51 20.69 -3.67
CA PRO A 185 -9.62 19.88 -3.18
C PRO A 185 -10.10 18.84 -4.19
N ILE A 186 -9.97 19.07 -5.51
CA ILE A 186 -10.27 18.02 -6.50
C ILE A 186 -9.28 16.87 -6.40
N ALA A 187 -7.98 17.14 -6.29
CA ALA A 187 -6.97 16.10 -6.08
C ALA A 187 -7.21 15.34 -4.76
N ALA A 188 -7.60 16.04 -3.70
CA ALA A 188 -8.01 15.42 -2.45
C ALA A 188 -9.20 14.47 -2.62
N LEU A 189 -10.23 14.87 -3.38
CA LEU A 189 -11.37 14.00 -3.67
C LEU A 189 -10.96 12.76 -4.49
N VAL A 190 -9.97 12.89 -5.40
CA VAL A 190 -9.39 11.73 -6.10
C VAL A 190 -8.69 10.79 -5.12
N ILE A 191 -7.88 11.33 -4.19
CA ILE A 191 -7.24 10.53 -3.12
C ILE A 191 -8.31 9.82 -2.29
N ALA A 192 -9.37 10.53 -1.87
CA ALA A 192 -10.47 9.96 -1.10
C ALA A 192 -11.21 8.83 -1.86
N ALA A 193 -11.45 9.01 -3.17
CA ALA A 193 -12.10 7.99 -4.00
C ALA A 193 -11.24 6.71 -4.11
N ILE A 194 -9.91 6.87 -4.24
CA ILE A 194 -8.97 5.75 -4.23
C ILE A 194 -8.99 5.06 -2.86
N ALA A 195 -8.94 5.82 -1.76
CA ALA A 195 -9.04 5.26 -0.41
C ALA A 195 -10.35 4.48 -0.19
N VAL A 196 -11.51 4.96 -0.65
CA VAL A 196 -12.77 4.19 -0.59
C VAL A 196 -12.66 2.87 -1.33
N LYS A 197 -12.04 2.87 -2.52
CA LYS A 197 -11.83 1.66 -3.31
C LYS A 197 -10.95 0.65 -2.56
N GLU A 198 -9.80 1.09 -2.04
CA GLU A 198 -8.88 0.24 -1.28
C GLU A 198 -9.53 -0.28 0.01
N GLY A 199 -10.27 0.56 0.72
CA GLY A 199 -11.04 0.16 1.91
C GLY A 199 -12.09 -0.92 1.59
N ARG A 200 -12.78 -0.80 0.46
CA ARG A 200 -13.72 -1.83 -0.03
C ARG A 200 -13.01 -3.12 -0.43
N ASP A 201 -11.87 -3.04 -1.10
CA ASP A 201 -11.12 -4.21 -1.53
C ASP A 201 -10.52 -4.96 -0.34
N ALA A 202 -10.02 -4.24 0.68
CA ALA A 202 -9.61 -4.80 1.96
C ALA A 202 -10.77 -5.45 2.73
N TRP A 203 -11.93 -4.78 2.81
CA TRP A 203 -13.12 -5.32 3.48
C TRP A 203 -13.63 -6.60 2.82
N ARG A 204 -13.51 -6.71 1.49
CA ARG A 204 -13.89 -7.88 0.69
C ARG A 204 -12.81 -8.96 0.65
N GLY A 205 -11.65 -8.75 1.26
CA GLY A 205 -10.55 -9.73 1.26
C GLY A 205 -9.85 -9.91 -0.09
N LYS A 206 -10.03 -9.01 -1.05
CA LYS A 206 -9.50 -9.15 -2.44
C LYS A 206 -7.98 -9.07 -2.55
N GLY A 207 -7.27 -8.83 -1.44
CA GLY A 207 -5.81 -8.87 -1.33
C GLY A 207 -5.23 -10.16 -0.76
N CYS A 208 -6.07 -11.07 -0.23
CA CYS A 208 -5.62 -12.23 0.56
C CYS A 208 -5.29 -13.50 -0.24
N CYS A 209 -5.37 -13.49 -1.57
CA CYS A 209 -4.90 -14.60 -2.39
C CYS A 209 -3.36 -14.62 -2.47
N ALA A 210 -2.71 -14.81 -1.33
CA ALA A 210 -1.35 -15.29 -1.24
C ALA A 210 -1.42 -16.83 -1.31
N PRO A 211 -0.81 -17.49 -2.31
CA PRO A 211 -0.74 -18.95 -2.29
C PRO A 211 0.03 -19.37 -1.04
N ALA A 212 -0.54 -20.31 -0.29
CA ALA A 212 0.12 -20.95 0.83
C ALA A 212 1.52 -21.35 0.38
N THR A 213 2.55 -21.00 1.16
CA THR A 213 3.89 -21.57 1.03
C THR A 213 3.73 -23.08 0.87
N THR A 214 4.07 -23.59 -0.31
CA THR A 214 4.07 -25.01 -0.61
C THR A 214 5.13 -25.67 0.27
N THR A 215 4.75 -26.04 1.48
CA THR A 215 5.45 -27.07 2.23
C THR A 215 5.18 -28.36 1.46
N ALA A 216 6.24 -28.92 0.88
CA ALA A 216 6.19 -30.10 0.03
C ALA A 216 5.35 -31.23 0.66
N ALA A 217 4.16 -31.46 0.11
CA ALA A 217 3.36 -32.65 0.39
C ALA A 217 3.73 -33.73 -0.66
N GLY A 218 3.96 -34.95 -0.17
CA GLY A 218 4.39 -36.10 -0.96
C GLY A 218 3.43 -36.52 -2.09
N PRO A 219 3.85 -37.44 -2.96
CA PRO A 219 3.18 -37.68 -4.23
C PRO A 219 1.92 -38.53 -4.03
N GLY A 220 0.79 -38.02 -4.50
CA GLY A 220 -0.38 -38.82 -4.81
C GLY A 220 -1.70 -38.12 -4.51
N VAL A 221 -2.19 -37.31 -5.44
CA VAL A 221 -3.61 -37.27 -5.86
C VAL A 221 -3.67 -36.65 -7.27
N THR A 222 -4.43 -37.31 -8.14
CA THR A 222 -4.68 -37.06 -9.55
C THR A 222 -5.33 -35.71 -9.85
N THR A 223 -5.00 -35.22 -11.05
CA THR A 223 -5.47 -34.03 -11.76
C THR A 223 -6.98 -33.78 -11.67
N ALA A 224 -7.34 -32.69 -10.99
CA ALA A 224 -8.52 -31.89 -11.29
C ALA A 224 -8.04 -30.45 -11.47
N GLU A 225 -8.54 -29.81 -12.53
CA GLU A 225 -8.24 -28.45 -12.97
C GLU A 225 -8.21 -27.48 -11.78
N ALA A 226 -7.01 -27.13 -11.34
CA ALA A 226 -6.83 -26.19 -10.25
C ALA A 226 -6.94 -24.77 -10.84
N ASP A 227 -8.06 -24.12 -10.59
CA ASP A 227 -8.18 -22.68 -10.76
C ASP A 227 -7.00 -21.98 -10.07
N ALA A 228 -6.56 -20.86 -10.64
CA ALA A 228 -5.34 -20.14 -10.29
C ALA A 228 -5.23 -19.71 -8.80
N CYS A 229 -6.27 -19.94 -8.00
CA CYS A 229 -6.24 -19.94 -6.55
C CYS A 229 -6.29 -21.39 -6.05
N GLY A 230 -5.18 -21.90 -5.53
CA GLY A 230 -5.07 -23.24 -4.91
C GLY A 230 -5.85 -23.41 -3.60
N CYS A 231 -7.11 -22.97 -3.56
CA CYS A 231 -8.04 -23.21 -2.48
C CYS A 231 -8.62 -24.62 -2.63
N ARG A 232 -8.55 -25.44 -1.57
CA ARG A 232 -9.33 -26.68 -1.51
C ARG A 232 -10.83 -26.34 -1.42
N PRO A 233 -11.73 -27.25 -1.82
CA PRO A 233 -13.16 -27.05 -1.64
C PRO A 233 -13.46 -26.85 -0.14
N GLY A 234 -14.04 -25.70 0.22
CA GLY A 234 -14.34 -25.32 1.62
C GLY A 234 -13.51 -24.17 2.20
N CYS A 235 -12.67 -23.49 1.41
CA CYS A 235 -12.10 -22.21 1.83
C CYS A 235 -13.16 -21.09 1.74
N ASP A 236 -13.72 -20.69 2.88
CA ASP A 236 -14.58 -19.50 3.04
C ASP A 236 -13.82 -18.16 2.81
N CYS A 237 -12.63 -18.20 2.21
CA CYS A 237 -11.79 -17.02 1.93
C CYS A 237 -12.27 -16.20 0.72
N CYS A 238 -13.31 -16.64 0.02
CA CYS A 238 -14.07 -15.83 -0.92
C CYS A 238 -15.55 -15.87 -0.52
N PRO A 239 -16.23 -14.71 -0.41
CA PRO A 239 -17.68 -14.72 -0.36
C PRO A 239 -18.29 -15.27 -1.65
#